data_AF-A0A7V9DV56-F1
#
_entry.id   AF-A0A7V9DV56-F1
#
_cell.length_a   1.000
_cell.length_b   1.000
_cell.length_c   1.000
_cell.angle_alpha   90.00
_cell.angle_beta   90.00
_cell.angle_gamma   90.00
#
_symmetry.space_group_name_H-M   'P 1'
#
loop_
_entity.id
_entity.type
_entity.pdbx_description
1 polymer ?
#
loop_
_entity_poly.entity_id
_entity_poly.type
_entity_poly.pdbx_seq_one_letter_code
_entity_poly.pdbx_strand_id
1 'polypeptide(L)'
;MPLLLPQPRHLSLVDGSFSITDRHLLVLDSPDPQALRFGATRLQETLRVAADLNCEIVASLAVPQAQRGVTIIVVAGAGRQPDGYELTVTPAGIYAVAGSAAGAYYAMTTLGQLVEQFGRELPALRISDWPDFVNRGVMLDISRDKVPTMET
;
A
#
# COMPACT_ATOMS: atom_id res chain seq x y z
N MET A 1 5.04 2.27 18.43
CA MET A 1 4.02 1.62 17.55
C MET A 1 3.64 2.62 16.47
N PRO A 2 3.42 2.18 15.22
CA PRO A 2 2.94 3.04 14.15
C PRO A 2 1.55 3.60 14.45
N LEU A 3 1.32 4.86 14.10
CA LEU A 3 0.01 5.50 14.13
C LEU A 3 -0.64 5.33 12.76
N LEU A 4 -1.69 4.52 12.67
CA LEU A 4 -2.39 4.27 11.40
C LEU A 4 -3.84 4.77 11.49
N LEU A 5 -4.29 5.41 10.42
CA LEU A 5 -5.64 5.92 10.27
C LEU A 5 -6.26 5.36 8.98
N PRO A 6 -7.35 4.57 9.08
CA PRO A 6 -7.93 4.01 10.31
C PRO A 6 -6.97 3.04 11.01
N GLN A 7 -7.25 2.74 12.29
CA GLN A 7 -6.51 1.72 13.02
C GLN A 7 -6.84 0.34 12.43
N PRO A 8 -5.84 -0.46 12.02
CA PRO A 8 -6.10 -1.78 11.46
C PRO A 8 -6.64 -2.75 12.49
N ARG A 9 -7.40 -3.76 12.02
CA ARG A 9 -7.94 -4.85 12.87
C ARG A 9 -6.85 -5.54 13.68
N HIS A 10 -5.76 -5.90 13.03
CA HIS A 10 -4.62 -6.57 13.64
C HIS A 10 -3.32 -5.93 13.19
N LEU A 11 -2.45 -5.67 14.16
CA LEU A 11 -1.08 -5.22 13.93
C LEU A 11 -0.17 -5.88 14.96
N SER A 12 0.90 -6.51 14.48
CA SER A 12 1.97 -7.04 15.32
C SER A 12 3.32 -6.57 14.80
N LEU A 13 4.11 -5.96 15.68
CA LEU A 13 5.54 -5.71 15.43
C LEU A 13 6.30 -7.02 15.64
N VAL A 14 7.30 -7.25 14.80
CA VAL A 14 8.25 -8.36 14.95
C VAL A 14 9.66 -7.82 14.88
N ASP A 15 10.64 -8.60 15.33
CA ASP A 15 12.03 -8.16 15.33
C ASP A 15 12.56 -7.98 13.91
N GLY A 16 13.32 -6.90 13.71
CA GLY A 16 13.98 -6.54 12.46
C GLY A 16 13.37 -5.32 11.77
N SER A 17 13.97 -4.95 10.65
CA SER A 17 13.54 -3.86 9.79
C SER A 17 13.84 -4.20 8.33
N PHE A 18 13.24 -3.43 7.42
CA PHE A 18 13.53 -3.46 6.00
C PHE A 18 13.82 -2.04 5.51
N SER A 19 14.95 -1.86 4.84
CA SER A 19 15.29 -0.59 4.20
C SER A 19 15.03 -0.64 2.70
N ILE A 20 14.13 0.22 2.23
CA ILE A 20 13.91 0.47 0.81
C ILE A 20 15.05 1.35 0.28
N THR A 21 15.41 1.15 -0.99
CA THR A 21 16.52 1.86 -1.68
C THR A 21 16.13 2.13 -3.12
N ASP A 22 16.79 3.04 -3.83
CA ASP A 22 16.50 3.34 -5.24
C ASP A 22 16.68 2.17 -6.21
N ARG A 23 17.42 1.13 -5.80
CA ARG A 23 17.56 -0.11 -6.59
C ARG A 23 16.34 -1.02 -6.50
N HIS A 24 15.45 -0.76 -5.56
CA HIS A 24 14.27 -1.58 -5.33
C HIS A 24 13.13 -1.12 -6.23
N LEU A 25 12.41 -2.10 -6.75
CA LEU A 25 11.24 -1.92 -7.60
C LEU A 25 9.95 -2.12 -6.80
N LEU A 26 8.88 -1.44 -7.23
CA LEU A 26 7.51 -1.70 -6.83
C LEU A 26 6.89 -2.70 -7.82
N VAL A 27 6.85 -3.96 -7.42
CA VAL A 27 6.40 -5.08 -8.27
C VAL A 27 4.90 -5.28 -8.12
N LEU A 28 4.19 -5.34 -9.24
CA LEU A 28 2.77 -5.68 -9.33
C LEU A 28 2.64 -7.12 -9.83
N ASP A 29 2.20 -8.00 -8.94
CA ASP A 29 1.90 -9.41 -9.21
C ASP A 29 0.39 -9.60 -9.20
N SER A 30 -0.24 -9.42 -10.36
CA SER A 30 -1.69 -9.46 -10.52
C SER A 30 -2.06 -9.93 -11.93
N PRO A 31 -3.18 -10.66 -12.10
CA PRO A 31 -3.75 -10.93 -13.43
C PRO A 31 -4.09 -9.66 -14.21
N ASP A 32 -4.42 -8.57 -13.50
CA ASP A 32 -4.65 -7.24 -14.06
C ASP A 32 -3.78 -6.20 -13.31
N PRO A 33 -2.54 -5.95 -13.76
CA PRO A 33 -1.68 -4.93 -13.18
C PRO A 33 -2.16 -3.50 -13.45
N GLN A 34 -2.94 -3.27 -14.51
CA GLN A 34 -3.42 -1.94 -14.87
C GLN A 34 -4.42 -1.42 -13.84
N ALA A 35 -5.26 -2.29 -13.28
CA ALA A 35 -6.15 -1.96 -12.17
C ALA A 35 -5.42 -1.47 -10.91
N LEU A 36 -4.15 -1.87 -10.72
CA LEU A 36 -3.34 -1.48 -9.55
C LEU A 36 -2.55 -0.18 -9.78
N ARG A 37 -2.46 0.27 -11.04
CA ARG A 37 -1.60 1.40 -11.46
C ARG A 37 -1.83 2.65 -10.61
N PHE A 38 -3.09 2.99 -10.35
CA PHE A 38 -3.43 4.19 -9.58
C PHE A 38 -2.87 4.15 -8.14
N GLY A 39 -3.12 3.06 -7.42
CA GLY A 39 -2.59 2.89 -6.07
C GLY A 39 -1.07 2.82 -6.04
N ALA A 40 -0.48 2.14 -7.02
CA ALA A 40 0.97 2.02 -7.16
C ALA A 40 1.63 3.38 -7.43
N THR A 41 1.06 4.21 -8.31
CA THR A 41 1.55 5.57 -8.57
C THR A 41 1.46 6.44 -7.33
N ARG A 42 0.39 6.32 -6.52
CA ARG A 42 0.29 7.06 -5.25
C ARG A 42 1.35 6.63 -4.25
N LEU A 43 1.56 5.32 -4.10
CA LEU A 43 2.62 4.81 -3.23
C LEU A 43 4.01 5.23 -3.71
N GLN A 44 4.27 5.18 -5.03
CA GLN A 44 5.50 5.67 -5.63
C GLN A 44 5.75 7.15 -5.30
N GLU A 45 4.70 7.98 -5.39
CA GLU A 45 4.79 9.39 -5.01
C GLU A 45 5.07 9.57 -3.52
N THR A 46 4.44 8.79 -2.64
CA THR A 46 4.75 8.80 -1.20
C THR A 46 6.19 8.39 -0.93
N LEU A 47 6.70 7.34 -1.59
CA LEU A 47 8.11 6.93 -1.49
C LEU A 47 9.06 8.05 -1.94
N ARG A 48 8.71 8.77 -3.02
CA ARG A 48 9.48 9.91 -3.52
C ARG A 48 9.49 11.07 -2.52
N VAL A 49 8.33 11.47 -2.01
CA VAL A 49 8.18 12.66 -1.16
C VAL A 49 8.66 12.40 0.28
N ALA A 50 8.29 11.27 0.88
CA ALA A 50 8.56 11.00 2.29
C ALA A 50 9.89 10.27 2.53
N ALA A 51 10.41 9.53 1.55
CA ALA A 51 11.63 8.73 1.72
C ALA A 51 12.78 9.11 0.77
N ASP A 52 12.55 10.03 -0.18
CA ASP A 52 13.49 10.42 -1.24
C ASP A 52 13.93 9.20 -2.08
N LEU A 53 12.96 8.39 -2.51
CA LEU A 53 13.18 7.15 -3.25
C LEU A 53 12.47 7.17 -4.60
N ASN A 54 13.19 6.84 -5.67
CA ASN A 54 12.66 6.77 -7.04
C ASN A 54 12.46 5.32 -7.49
N CYS A 55 11.59 4.59 -6.80
CA CYS A 55 11.27 3.20 -7.14
C CYS A 55 10.44 3.12 -8.43
N GLU A 56 10.89 2.34 -9.42
CA GLU A 56 10.11 2.08 -10.64
C GLU A 56 9.00 1.05 -10.41
N ILE A 57 7.85 1.25 -11.08
CA ILE A 57 6.71 0.33 -11.04
C ILE A 57 6.84 -0.68 -12.17
N VAL A 58 6.84 -1.97 -11.84
CA VAL A 58 7.00 -3.05 -12.81
C VAL A 58 5.92 -4.12 -12.63
N ALA A 59 5.40 -4.65 -13.72
CA ALA A 59 4.41 -5.72 -13.73
C ALA A 59 5.03 -7.04 -14.23
N SER A 60 6.20 -7.40 -13.70
CA SER A 60 6.94 -8.59 -14.10
C SER A 60 7.59 -9.28 -12.91
N LEU A 61 7.35 -10.58 -12.80
CA LEU A 61 8.02 -11.44 -11.82
C LEU A 61 9.42 -11.89 -12.27
N ALA A 62 9.87 -11.52 -13.47
CA ALA A 62 11.23 -11.83 -13.93
C ALA A 62 12.32 -11.02 -13.20
N VAL A 63 11.92 -10.09 -12.33
CA VAL A 63 12.82 -9.27 -11.50
C VAL A 63 13.49 -10.14 -10.44
N PRO A 64 14.82 -10.05 -10.25
CA PRO A 64 15.53 -10.73 -9.17
C PRO A 64 14.97 -10.39 -7.79
N GLN A 65 14.88 -11.37 -6.89
CA GLN A 65 14.31 -11.16 -5.54
C GLN A 65 15.01 -10.01 -4.78
N ALA A 66 16.33 -9.87 -4.93
CA ALA A 66 17.11 -8.81 -4.30
C ALA A 66 16.75 -7.38 -4.76
N GLN A 67 16.01 -7.22 -5.86
CA GLN A 67 15.53 -5.93 -6.35
C GLN A 67 14.05 -5.70 -6.02
N ARG A 68 13.36 -6.66 -5.40
CA ARG A 68 11.95 -6.52 -5.03
C ARG A 68 11.87 -5.85 -3.66
N GLY A 69 11.65 -4.53 -3.62
CA GLY A 69 11.44 -3.84 -2.35
C GLY A 69 10.03 -4.03 -1.83
N VAL A 70 9.06 -3.78 -2.71
CA VAL A 70 7.63 -3.90 -2.42
C VAL A 70 7.01 -4.78 -3.49
N THR A 71 6.25 -5.79 -3.08
CA THR A 71 5.48 -6.65 -3.99
C THR A 71 4.00 -6.58 -3.63
N ILE A 72 3.18 -6.14 -4.57
CA ILE A 72 1.72 -6.08 -4.45
C ILE A 72 1.14 -7.29 -5.18
N ILE A 73 0.51 -8.19 -4.44
CA ILE A 73 0.04 -9.49 -4.89
C ILE A 73 -1.48 -9.50 -4.85
N VAL A 74 -2.12 -9.74 -6.00
CA VAL A 74 -3.58 -9.92 -6.08
C VAL A 74 -3.90 -11.32 -6.57
N VAL A 75 -4.53 -12.10 -5.70
CA VAL A 75 -4.96 -13.47 -5.99
C VAL A 75 -6.42 -13.61 -5.58
N ALA A 76 -7.27 -14.03 -6.51
CA ALA A 76 -8.70 -14.19 -6.23
C ALA A 76 -8.92 -15.15 -5.04
N GLY A 77 -9.75 -14.74 -4.09
CA GLY A 77 -10.00 -15.49 -2.84
C GLY A 77 -8.94 -15.31 -1.75
N ALA A 78 -7.87 -14.54 -2.00
CA ALA A 78 -6.99 -14.08 -0.93
C ALA A 78 -7.68 -12.98 -0.10
N GLY A 79 -7.33 -12.88 1.18
CA GLY A 79 -7.99 -11.95 2.10
C GLY A 79 -9.39 -12.41 2.51
N ARG A 80 -9.83 -12.01 3.71
CA ARG A 80 -11.13 -12.44 4.28
C ARG A 80 -12.34 -11.78 3.60
N GLN A 81 -12.14 -10.63 2.94
CA GLN A 81 -13.19 -9.81 2.34
C GLN A 81 -12.65 -9.08 1.09
N PRO A 82 -13.52 -8.59 0.17
CA PRO A 82 -13.08 -7.90 -1.04
C PRO A 82 -12.15 -6.71 -0.79
N ASP A 83 -12.41 -5.94 0.26
CA ASP A 83 -11.63 -4.77 0.68
C ASP A 83 -10.50 -5.13 1.66
N GLY A 84 -10.33 -6.41 1.98
CA GLY A 84 -9.35 -6.87 2.95
C GLY A 84 -7.97 -7.07 2.36
N TYR A 85 -6.94 -6.92 3.19
CA TYR A 85 -5.55 -7.14 2.82
C TYR A 85 -4.70 -7.67 3.97
N GLU A 86 -3.57 -8.27 3.61
CA GLU A 86 -2.47 -8.62 4.50
C GLU A 86 -1.24 -7.82 4.06
N LEU A 87 -0.61 -7.09 4.98
CA LEU A 87 0.64 -6.36 4.75
C LEU A 87 1.71 -6.92 5.68
N THR A 88 2.80 -7.40 5.11
CA THR A 88 3.94 -7.92 5.86
C THR A 88 5.22 -7.19 5.47
N VAL A 89 5.93 -6.67 6.46
CA VAL A 89 7.31 -6.16 6.32
C VAL A 89 8.25 -7.19 6.92
N THR A 90 9.20 -7.67 6.13
CA THR A 90 10.25 -8.61 6.57
C THR A 90 11.63 -8.05 6.20
N PRO A 91 12.71 -8.52 6.82
CA PRO A 91 14.07 -8.15 6.40
C PRO A 91 14.41 -8.45 4.92
N ALA A 92 13.61 -9.28 4.25
CA ALA A 92 13.80 -9.61 2.83
C ALA A 92 12.96 -8.76 1.87
N GLY A 93 11.99 -7.98 2.37
CA GLY A 93 11.08 -7.20 1.54
C GLY A 93 9.70 -6.98 2.15
N ILE A 94 8.90 -6.18 1.45
CA ILE A 94 7.53 -5.83 1.80
C ILE A 94 6.56 -6.54 0.85
N TYR A 95 5.54 -7.17 1.42
CA TYR A 95 4.54 -7.94 0.70
C TYR A 95 3.14 -7.48 1.10
N ALA A 96 2.34 -7.06 0.11
CA ALA A 96 0.93 -6.77 0.28
C ALA A 96 0.12 -7.79 -0.50
N VAL A 97 -0.75 -8.55 0.17
CA VAL A 97 -1.59 -9.59 -0.45
C VAL A 97 -3.06 -9.20 -0.30
N ALA A 98 -3.81 -9.22 -1.39
CA ALA A 98 -5.24 -8.90 -1.39
C ALA A 98 -6.03 -9.78 -2.37
N GLY A 99 -7.33 -9.88 -2.13
CA GLY A 99 -8.27 -10.61 -3.00
C GLY A 99 -8.77 -9.80 -4.20
N SER A 100 -8.56 -8.49 -4.19
CA SER A 100 -9.06 -7.55 -5.19
C SER A 100 -8.13 -6.34 -5.33
N ALA A 101 -8.33 -5.57 -6.41
CA ALA A 101 -7.66 -4.29 -6.60
C ALA A 101 -7.97 -3.27 -5.49
N ALA A 102 -9.18 -3.30 -4.92
CA ALA A 102 -9.57 -2.42 -3.82
C ALA A 102 -8.80 -2.75 -2.52
N GLY A 103 -8.71 -4.03 -2.17
CA GLY A 103 -7.88 -4.47 -1.04
C GLY A 103 -6.41 -4.11 -1.23
N ALA A 104 -5.86 -4.30 -2.43
CA ALA A 104 -4.49 -3.90 -2.75
C ALA A 104 -4.28 -2.39 -2.62
N TYR A 105 -5.26 -1.58 -3.04
CA TYR A 105 -5.24 -0.13 -2.86
C TYR A 105 -5.17 0.26 -1.37
N TYR A 106 -5.97 -0.38 -0.52
CA TYR A 106 -5.91 -0.13 0.93
C TYR A 106 -4.58 -0.57 1.55
N ALA A 107 -4.03 -1.72 1.13
CA ALA A 107 -2.71 -2.15 1.56
C ALA A 107 -1.61 -1.12 1.21
N MET A 108 -1.63 -0.60 -0.02
CA MET A 108 -0.71 0.44 -0.47
C MET A 108 -0.92 1.77 0.29
N THR A 109 -2.15 2.11 0.63
CA THR A 109 -2.47 3.30 1.45
C THR A 109 -1.88 3.18 2.85
N THR A 110 -2.05 2.01 3.50
CA THR A 110 -1.45 1.73 4.81
C THR A 110 0.06 1.73 4.75
N LEU A 111 0.64 1.16 3.70
CA LEU A 111 2.09 1.20 3.48
C LEU A 111 2.59 2.64 3.29
N GLY A 112 1.86 3.48 2.55
CA GLY A 112 2.16 4.91 2.43
C GLY A 112 2.27 5.61 3.78
N GLN A 113 1.31 5.38 4.69
CA GLN A 113 1.37 5.94 6.06
C GLN A 113 2.57 5.44 6.86
N LEU A 114 2.99 4.19 6.66
CA LEU A 114 4.21 3.67 7.29
C LEU A 114 5.46 4.36 6.73
N VAL A 115 5.54 4.55 5.41
CA VAL A 115 6.63 5.28 4.76
C VAL A 115 6.67 6.73 5.23
N GLU A 116 5.53 7.40 5.41
CA GLU A 116 5.47 8.77 5.93
C GLU A 116 6.01 8.88 7.37
N GLN A 117 5.88 7.83 8.17
CA GLN A 117 6.34 7.81 9.57
C GLN A 117 7.79 7.38 9.73
N PHE A 118 8.25 6.41 8.94
CA PHE A 118 9.56 5.77 9.11
C PHE A 118 10.55 6.07 7.95
N GLY A 119 10.10 6.77 6.91
CA GLY A 119 10.88 7.02 5.71
C GLY A 119 11.25 5.72 5.00
N ARG A 120 12.54 5.52 4.78
CA ARG A 120 13.08 4.37 4.03
C ARG A 120 13.23 3.10 4.85
N GLU A 121 13.30 3.18 6.18
CA GLU A 121 13.55 2.03 7.06
C GLU A 121 12.31 1.66 7.86
N LEU A 122 11.57 0.66 7.39
CA LEU A 122 10.33 0.23 8.01
C LEU A 122 10.59 -0.87 9.04
N PRO A 123 9.99 -0.82 10.23
CA PRO A 123 10.06 -1.93 11.18
C PRO A 123 9.36 -3.16 10.62
N ALA A 124 9.90 -4.35 10.92
CA ALA A 124 9.27 -5.59 10.53
C ALA A 124 7.93 -5.74 11.28
N LEU A 125 6.87 -6.06 10.53
CA LEU A 125 5.51 -6.09 11.06
C LEU A 125 4.59 -6.95 10.21
N ARG A 126 3.43 -7.28 10.78
CA ARG A 126 2.30 -7.91 10.09
C ARG A 126 1.03 -7.14 10.41
N ILE A 127 0.26 -6.83 9.38
CA ILE A 127 -1.05 -6.20 9.46
C ILE A 127 -2.04 -7.06 8.68
N SER A 128 -3.17 -7.36 9.31
CA SER A 128 -4.35 -7.98 8.69
C SER A 128 -5.50 -7.01 8.91
N ASP A 129 -6.14 -6.58 7.84
CA ASP A 129 -7.15 -5.52 7.94
C ASP A 129 -8.29 -5.67 6.92
N TRP A 130 -9.47 -5.23 7.35
CA TRP A 130 -10.69 -5.18 6.54
C TRP A 130 -11.72 -4.27 7.23
N PRO A 131 -12.58 -3.59 6.46
CA PRO A 131 -13.55 -2.64 7.02
C PRO A 131 -14.65 -3.32 7.85
N ASP A 132 -15.21 -2.58 8.83
CA ASP A 132 -16.44 -2.99 9.52
C ASP A 132 -17.67 -2.91 8.62
N PHE A 133 -17.74 -1.86 7.78
CA PHE A 133 -18.87 -1.58 6.91
C PHE A 133 -18.41 -1.49 5.47
N VAL A 134 -19.14 -2.11 4.54
CA VAL A 134 -18.83 -2.05 3.10
C VAL A 134 -18.92 -0.62 2.57
N ASN A 135 -19.91 0.15 3.02
CA ASN A 135 -20.12 1.53 2.60
C ASN A 135 -19.52 2.49 3.63
N ARG A 136 -18.51 3.26 3.22
CA ARG A 136 -17.77 4.21 4.05
C ARG A 136 -17.62 5.52 3.27
N GLY A 137 -18.28 6.59 3.70
CA GLY A 137 -18.26 7.85 2.97
C GLY A 137 -18.80 9.01 3.79
N VAL A 138 -18.69 10.21 3.22
CA VAL A 138 -19.21 11.44 3.81
C VAL A 138 -20.13 12.13 2.81
N MET A 139 -21.17 12.79 3.29
CA MET A 139 -22.04 13.63 2.47
C MET A 139 -21.45 15.04 2.45
N LEU A 140 -21.06 15.52 1.27
CA LEU A 140 -20.68 16.92 1.04
C LEU A 140 -21.89 17.67 0.48
N ASP A 141 -22.48 18.56 1.29
CA ASP A 141 -23.57 19.42 0.83
C ASP A 141 -23.02 20.56 -0.04
N ILE A 142 -23.21 20.45 -1.35
CA ILE A 142 -22.78 21.44 -2.34
C ILE A 142 -23.89 22.45 -2.71
N SER A 143 -25.02 22.46 -1.99
CA SER A 143 -26.18 23.26 -2.40
C SER A 143 -26.15 24.72 -1.93
N ARG A 144 -25.27 25.07 -0.99
CA ARG A 144 -25.32 26.38 -0.30
C ARG A 144 -24.09 27.25 -0.48
N ASP A 145 -22.96 26.65 -0.89
CA ASP A 145 -21.67 27.34 -0.99
C ASP A 145 -20.99 27.13 -2.35
N LYS A 146 -19.99 27.97 -2.64
CA LYS A 146 -19.19 27.87 -3.87
C LYS A 146 -18.46 26.53 -3.91
N VAL A 147 -18.71 25.75 -4.96
CA VAL A 147 -17.93 24.55 -5.26
C VAL A 147 -16.52 24.97 -5.66
N PRO A 148 -15.45 24.45 -5.01
CA PRO A 148 -14.08 24.73 -5.42
C PRO A 148 -13.86 24.27 -6.86
N THR A 149 -13.36 25.16 -7.70
CA THR A 149 -12.90 24.79 -9.05
C THR A 149 -11.57 24.06 -8.93
N MET A 150 -11.44 22.91 -9.60
CA MET A 150 -10.12 22.29 -9.77
C MET A 150 -9.29 23.21 -10.67
N GLU A 151 -8.10 23.62 -10.23
CA GLU A 151 -7.12 24.19 -11.16
C GLU A 151 -6.71 23.08 -12.14
N THR A 152 -6.85 23.37 -13.45
CA THR A 152 -6.33 22.55 -14.56
C THR A 152 -4.88 22.88 -14.84
#